data_AF-A0AAN8X7K5-F1
#
_entry.id   AF-A0AAN8X7K5-F1
#
_cell.length_a   1.000
_cell.length_b   1.000
_cell.length_c   1.000
_cell.angle_alpha   90.00
_cell.angle_beta   90.00
_cell.angle_gamma   90.00
#
_symmetry.space_group_name_H-M   'P 1'
#
loop_
_entity.id
_entity.type
_entity.pdbx_description
1 polymer ?
#
loop_
_entity_poly.entity_id
_entity_poly.type
_entity_poly.pdbx_seq_one_letter_code
_entity_poly.pdbx_strand_id
1 'polypeptide(L)'
;MSDAGVQASIHKNVKTTLPRINNYINSSRFREVNLFGRLYPDSRPVVLSHWAIPGGEGAWQSWTFDQIVTQEFTPVSIGDTFGPTWTTHWFKLEFEIPEEWIGKEVRIRWGSNSEAAVWSSGGQILQ
;
A
#
# COMPACT_ATOMS: atom_id res chain seq x y z
N MET A 1 -21.85 9.75 -43.22
CA MET A 1 -23.32 9.80 -43.12
C MET A 1 -23.75 8.63 -42.26
N SER A 2 -24.27 8.89 -41.06
CA SER A 2 -24.84 7.85 -40.20
C SER A 2 -26.24 7.49 -40.72
N ASP A 3 -26.50 6.22 -41.01
CA ASP A 3 -27.82 5.76 -41.44
C ASP A 3 -28.88 6.05 -40.37
N ALA A 4 -29.91 6.81 -40.72
CA ALA A 4 -30.91 7.35 -39.81
C ALA A 4 -31.88 6.32 -39.19
N GLY A 5 -31.65 5.01 -39.42
CA GLY A 5 -32.51 3.93 -38.94
C GLY A 5 -31.79 2.81 -38.18
N VAL A 6 -30.45 2.86 -38.06
CA VAL A 6 -29.69 1.82 -37.34
C VAL A 6 -29.49 2.25 -35.89
N GLN A 7 -30.34 1.77 -35.00
CA GLN A 7 -30.15 1.91 -33.57
C GLN A 7 -29.31 0.75 -33.05
N ALA A 8 -28.12 1.06 -32.49
CA ALA A 8 -27.32 0.04 -31.83
C ALA A 8 -28.11 -0.59 -30.67
N SER A 9 -28.12 -1.92 -30.59
CA SER A 9 -28.77 -2.61 -29.48
C SER A 9 -28.11 -2.21 -28.16
N ILE A 10 -28.88 -1.63 -27.24
CA ILE A 10 -28.42 -1.21 -25.91
C ILE A 10 -28.56 -2.41 -24.96
N HIS A 11 -27.81 -3.48 -25.21
CA HIS A 11 -27.75 -4.63 -24.30
C HIS A 11 -26.51 -4.58 -23.41
N LYS A 12 -26.69 -4.89 -22.11
CA LYS A 12 -25.57 -5.00 -21.16
C LYS A 12 -24.81 -6.30 -21.43
N ASN A 13 -23.59 -6.20 -21.96
CA ASN A 13 -22.73 -7.35 -22.19
C ASN A 13 -21.68 -7.49 -21.07
N VAL A 14 -21.95 -8.37 -20.11
CA VAL A 14 -21.08 -8.62 -18.94
C VAL A 14 -19.67 -9.07 -19.36
N LYS A 15 -19.55 -9.89 -20.41
CA LYS A 15 -18.26 -10.38 -20.94
C LYS A 15 -17.40 -9.25 -21.49
N THR A 16 -17.98 -8.10 -21.82
CA THR A 16 -17.25 -6.91 -22.27
C THR A 16 -17.07 -5.88 -21.13
N THR A 17 -18.11 -5.67 -20.32
CA THR A 17 -18.08 -4.66 -19.26
C THR A 17 -17.10 -5.00 -18.14
N LEU A 18 -17.05 -6.25 -17.68
CA LEU A 18 -16.17 -6.63 -16.56
C LEU A 18 -14.68 -6.48 -16.92
N PRO A 19 -14.18 -6.96 -18.09
CA PRO A 19 -12.80 -6.72 -18.47
C PRO A 19 -12.43 -5.24 -18.58
N ARG A 20 -13.35 -4.39 -19.06
CA ARG A 20 -13.12 -2.94 -19.14
C ARG A 20 -12.93 -2.32 -17.76
N ILE A 21 -13.81 -2.65 -16.80
CA ILE A 21 -13.68 -2.19 -15.41
C ILE A 21 -12.37 -2.70 -14.80
N ASN A 22 -12.10 -3.99 -14.93
CA ASN A 22 -10.89 -4.61 -14.39
C ASN A 22 -9.62 -3.94 -14.92
N ASN A 23 -9.56 -3.66 -16.22
CA ASN A 23 -8.45 -2.95 -16.84
C ASN A 23 -8.37 -1.49 -16.38
N TYR A 24 -9.51 -0.82 -16.17
CA TYR A 24 -9.57 0.56 -15.72
C TYR A 24 -9.06 0.76 -14.28
N ILE A 25 -9.19 -0.24 -13.40
CA ILE A 25 -8.72 -0.17 -12.01
C ILE A 25 -7.44 -0.98 -11.75
N ASN A 26 -6.84 -1.57 -12.79
CA ASN A 26 -5.70 -2.45 -12.63
C ASN A 26 -4.44 -1.67 -12.22
N SER A 27 -3.58 -2.27 -11.39
CA SER A 27 -2.34 -1.61 -10.95
C SER A 27 -1.22 -1.62 -11.98
N SER A 28 -1.27 -2.45 -13.02
CA SER A 28 -0.19 -2.59 -14.01
C SER A 28 -0.63 -2.37 -15.46
N ARG A 29 -1.85 -2.77 -15.82
CA ARG A 29 -2.35 -2.67 -17.20
C ARG A 29 -2.90 -1.30 -17.50
N PHE A 30 -2.56 -0.74 -18.66
CA PHE A 30 -3.07 0.54 -19.16
C PHE A 30 -2.81 1.71 -18.20
N ARG A 31 -1.72 1.69 -17.42
CA ARG A 31 -1.41 2.74 -16.43
C ARG A 31 -1.36 4.14 -17.04
N GLU A 32 -1.03 4.25 -18.32
CA GLU A 32 -1.00 5.49 -19.07
C GLU A 32 -2.38 6.18 -19.21
N VAL A 33 -3.48 5.43 -19.06
CA VAL A 33 -4.85 5.97 -19.24
C VAL A 33 -5.85 5.57 -18.16
N ASN A 34 -5.54 4.55 -17.36
CA ASN A 34 -6.46 3.98 -16.37
C ASN A 34 -6.57 4.83 -15.09
N LEU A 35 -7.52 4.49 -14.22
CA LEU A 35 -7.74 5.22 -12.97
C LEU A 35 -6.55 5.12 -12.02
N PHE A 36 -5.96 3.93 -11.90
CA PHE A 36 -4.85 3.70 -10.96
C PHE A 36 -3.64 4.58 -11.27
N GLY A 37 -3.21 4.63 -12.54
CA GLY A 37 -2.09 5.45 -12.96
C GLY A 37 -2.38 6.95 -12.91
N ARG A 38 -3.65 7.37 -12.95
CA ARG A 38 -4.03 8.76 -12.68
C ARG A 38 -3.98 9.12 -11.19
N LEU A 39 -4.37 8.20 -10.31
CA LEU A 39 -4.33 8.42 -8.86
C LEU A 39 -2.91 8.31 -8.29
N TYR A 40 -2.10 7.40 -8.83
CA TYR A 40 -0.73 7.15 -8.39
C TYR A 40 0.23 7.22 -9.60
N PRO A 41 0.44 8.43 -10.15
CA PRO A 41 1.25 8.61 -11.36
C PRO A 41 2.74 8.36 -11.14
N ASP A 42 3.20 8.50 -9.90
CA ASP A 42 4.58 8.26 -9.51
C ASP A 42 4.62 7.49 -8.17
N SER A 43 5.67 6.71 -7.98
CA SER A 43 5.92 5.94 -6.75
C SER A 43 7.42 5.74 -6.58
N ARG A 44 7.94 6.06 -5.39
CA ARG A 44 9.33 5.82 -5.02
C ARG A 44 9.41 4.68 -3.99
N PRO A 45 10.46 3.84 -4.03
CA PRO A 45 10.68 2.84 -3.00
C PRO A 45 10.99 3.51 -1.66
N VAL A 46 10.65 2.84 -0.57
CA VAL A 46 11.03 3.23 0.79
C VAL A 46 12.08 2.27 1.31
N VAL A 47 13.01 2.75 2.13
CA VAL A 47 13.95 1.88 2.84
C VAL A 47 13.22 1.28 4.03
N LEU A 48 13.26 -0.05 4.14
CA LEU A 48 12.59 -0.81 5.18
C LEU A 48 13.62 -1.50 6.06
N SER A 49 13.39 -1.40 7.36
CA SER A 49 14.05 -2.25 8.34
C SER A 49 13.02 -2.80 9.32
N HIS A 50 13.33 -3.94 9.92
CA HIS A 50 12.37 -4.76 10.67
C HIS A 50 12.96 -5.21 12.00
N TRP A 51 12.08 -5.29 13.00
CA TRP A 51 12.34 -5.97 14.26
C TRP A 51 11.08 -6.73 14.71
N ALA A 52 11.24 -7.95 15.23
CA ALA A 52 10.12 -8.75 15.71
C ALA A 52 10.04 -8.70 17.24
N ILE A 53 8.84 -8.48 17.78
CA ILE A 53 8.63 -8.56 19.22
C ILE A 53 8.83 -10.02 19.68
N PRO A 54 9.73 -10.28 20.65
CA PRO A 54 9.89 -11.62 21.21
C PRO A 54 8.72 -11.97 22.13
N GLY A 55 8.32 -13.25 22.14
CA GLY A 55 7.32 -13.78 23.09
C GLY A 55 5.99 -14.23 22.50
N GLY A 56 5.73 -13.98 21.21
CA GLY A 56 4.55 -14.49 20.52
C GLY A 56 3.28 -13.67 20.75
N GLU A 57 2.14 -14.37 20.83
CA GLU A 57 0.82 -13.76 21.00
C GLU A 57 0.74 -12.91 22.29
N GLY A 58 0.22 -11.69 22.15
CA GLY A 58 0.03 -10.78 23.29
C GLY A 58 1.30 -10.12 23.82
N ALA A 59 2.49 -10.53 23.35
CA ALA A 59 3.77 -9.99 23.84
C ALA A 59 3.88 -8.47 23.69
N TRP A 60 3.22 -7.88 22.69
CA TRP A 60 3.19 -6.43 22.44
C TRP A 60 2.72 -5.60 23.63
N GLN A 61 1.92 -6.16 24.56
CA GLN A 61 1.43 -5.45 25.74
C GLN A 61 2.54 -5.09 26.74
N SER A 62 3.64 -5.84 26.70
CA SER A 62 4.78 -5.66 27.61
C SER A 62 5.84 -4.70 27.06
N TRP A 63 5.65 -4.14 25.87
CA TRP A 63 6.62 -3.30 25.18
C TRP A 63 6.07 -1.90 24.94
N THR A 64 6.83 -0.88 25.35
CA THR A 64 6.51 0.51 25.03
C THR A 64 7.16 0.94 23.71
N PHE A 65 6.63 2.00 23.09
CA PHE A 65 7.23 2.58 21.89
C PHE A 65 8.73 2.89 22.08
N ASP A 66 9.10 3.53 23.18
CA ASP A 66 10.48 3.90 23.50
C ASP A 66 11.42 2.68 23.61
N GLN A 67 10.92 1.58 24.17
CA GLN A 67 11.69 0.33 24.22
C GLN A 67 11.88 -0.27 22.83
N ILE A 68 10.87 -0.15 21.96
CA ILE A 68 10.88 -0.77 20.64
C ILE A 68 11.79 0.01 19.68
N VAL A 69 11.73 1.34 19.65
CA VAL A 69 12.53 2.16 18.72
C VAL A 69 14.02 2.15 19.02
N THR A 70 14.42 1.68 20.20
CA THR A 70 15.83 1.49 20.59
C THR A 70 16.38 0.12 20.23
N GLN A 71 15.54 -0.78 19.71
CA GLN A 71 15.96 -2.11 19.26
C GLN A 71 16.75 -2.04 17.96
N GLU A 72 17.45 -3.13 17.65
CA GLU A 72 18.18 -3.27 16.39
C GLU A 72 17.22 -3.71 15.27
N PHE A 73 16.95 -2.80 14.34
CA PHE A 73 16.18 -3.09 13.14
C PHE A 73 17.11 -3.53 12.02
N THR A 74 16.81 -4.66 11.38
CA THR A 74 17.61 -5.21 10.28
C THR A 74 16.96 -4.91 8.93
N PRO A 75 17.75 -4.65 7.86
CA PRO A 75 17.19 -4.35 6.54
C PRO A 75 16.31 -5.48 6.00
N VAL A 76 15.18 -5.13 5.40
CA VAL A 76 14.24 -6.08 4.75
C VAL A 76 13.74 -5.55 3.42
N SER A 77 13.15 -6.44 2.62
CA SER A 77 12.64 -6.15 1.28
C SER A 77 11.15 -6.43 1.14
N ILE A 78 10.52 -5.76 0.17
CA ILE A 78 9.13 -6.06 -0.21
C ILE A 78 9.09 -7.50 -0.75
N GLY A 79 8.19 -8.31 -0.19
CA GLY A 79 8.04 -9.73 -0.53
C GLY A 79 8.60 -10.69 0.52
N ASP A 80 9.35 -10.18 1.51
CA ASP A 80 9.79 -10.97 2.65
C ASP A 80 8.59 -11.47 3.47
N THR A 81 8.77 -12.65 4.08
CA THR A 81 7.73 -13.33 4.85
C THR A 81 8.03 -13.23 6.34
N PHE A 82 7.00 -12.92 7.12
CA PHE A 82 7.08 -12.71 8.56
C PHE A 82 6.04 -13.57 9.29
N GLY A 83 6.34 -13.97 10.52
CA GLY A 83 5.43 -14.76 11.35
C GLY A 83 6.16 -15.37 12.56
N PRO A 84 5.56 -16.38 13.23
CA PRO A 84 4.29 -17.06 12.93
C PRO A 84 3.02 -16.20 13.17
N THR A 85 1.81 -16.77 13.02
CA THR A 85 0.56 -16.04 13.34
C THR A 85 0.59 -15.47 14.76
N TRP A 86 -0.06 -14.32 14.96
CA TRP A 86 -0.19 -13.60 16.22
C TRP A 86 1.11 -13.00 16.79
N THR A 87 2.23 -13.05 16.05
CA THR A 87 3.41 -12.24 16.38
C THR A 87 3.23 -10.79 15.95
N THR A 88 3.91 -9.89 16.65
CA THR A 88 3.93 -8.47 16.30
C THR A 88 5.27 -8.11 15.68
N HIS A 89 5.22 -7.45 14.52
CA HIS A 89 6.38 -7.04 13.75
C HIS A 89 6.40 -5.53 13.62
N TRP A 90 7.53 -4.92 13.96
CA TRP A 90 7.77 -3.50 13.78
C TRP A 90 8.60 -3.27 12.54
N PHE A 91 8.15 -2.30 11.74
CA PHE A 91 8.86 -1.87 10.54
C PHE A 91 9.19 -0.40 10.69
N LYS A 92 10.47 -0.07 10.52
CA LYS A 92 10.93 1.30 10.42
C LYS A 92 11.05 1.65 8.94
N LEU A 93 10.33 2.69 8.55
CA LEU A 93 10.28 3.22 7.18
C LEU A 93 11.12 4.49 7.12
N GLU A 94 12.08 4.51 6.21
CA GLU A 94 12.91 5.69 5.93
C GLU A 94 12.76 6.07 4.47
N PHE A 95 12.39 7.32 4.21
CA PHE A 95 12.13 7.83 2.88
C PHE A 95 12.30 9.34 2.83
N GLU A 96 12.61 9.84 1.65
CA GLU A 96 12.66 11.26 1.35
C GLU A 96 11.53 11.60 0.38
N ILE A 97 10.84 12.72 0.63
CA ILE A 97 9.81 13.20 -0.29
C ILE A 97 10.54 13.95 -1.42
N PRO A 98 10.42 13.51 -2.68
CA PRO A 98 11.06 14.19 -3.79
C PRO A 98 10.55 15.63 -3.93
N GLU A 99 11.42 16.54 -4.40
CA GLU A 99 11.06 17.96 -4.61
C GLU A 99 9.86 18.10 -5.57
N GLU A 100 9.77 17.23 -6.58
CA GLU A 100 8.65 17.23 -7.53
C GLU A 100 7.28 16.91 -6.90
N TRP A 101 7.25 16.43 -5.65
CA TRP A 101 6.02 16.09 -4.91
C TRP A 101 5.60 17.17 -3.92
N ILE A 102 6.40 18.23 -3.72
CA ILE A 102 6.05 19.33 -2.81
C ILE A 102 4.72 19.97 -3.24
N GLY A 103 3.83 20.17 -2.26
CA GLY A 103 2.49 20.72 -2.49
C GLY A 103 1.47 19.72 -3.06
N LYS A 104 1.86 18.46 -3.28
CA LYS A 104 0.96 17.37 -3.68
C LYS A 104 0.60 16.49 -2.48
N GLU A 105 -0.50 15.76 -2.60
CA GLU A 105 -0.84 14.71 -1.63
C GLU A 105 0.10 13.52 -1.82
N VAL A 106 0.75 13.10 -0.74
CA VAL A 106 1.66 11.94 -0.71
C VAL A 106 1.04 10.87 0.18
N ARG A 107 1.10 9.61 -0.26
CA ARG A 107 0.56 8.47 0.47
C ARG A 107 1.58 7.34 0.56
N ILE A 108 1.70 6.76 1.75
CA ILE A 108 2.39 5.49 1.94
C ILE A 108 1.40 4.37 1.64
N ARG A 109 1.80 3.43 0.79
CA ARG A 109 0.99 2.24 0.47
C ARG A 109 1.57 1.04 1.21
N TRP A 110 0.87 0.59 2.24
CA TRP A 110 1.23 -0.59 3.02
C TRP A 110 0.27 -1.75 2.73
N GLY A 111 0.81 -2.95 2.51
CA GLY A 111 0.02 -4.14 2.20
C GLY A 111 0.72 -5.39 2.70
N SER A 112 0.45 -5.78 3.94
CA SER A 112 1.05 -6.95 4.61
C SER A 112 0.12 -8.16 4.70
N ASN A 113 -1.14 -8.04 4.25
CA ASN A 113 -2.22 -9.01 4.54
C ASN A 113 -2.40 -9.28 6.05
N SER A 114 -2.13 -8.27 6.87
CA SER A 114 -2.29 -8.28 8.33
C SER A 114 -2.88 -6.96 8.80
N GLU A 115 -3.13 -6.86 10.10
CA GLU A 115 -3.35 -5.58 10.77
C GLU A 115 -2.05 -4.78 10.86
N ALA A 116 -2.15 -3.46 10.94
CA ALA A 116 -1.04 -2.55 11.12
C ALA A 116 -1.52 -1.25 11.77
N ALA A 117 -0.64 -0.62 12.57
CA ALA A 117 -0.83 0.72 13.11
C ALA A 117 0.38 1.58 12.74
N VAL A 118 0.14 2.83 12.35
CA VAL A 118 1.20 3.77 11.98
C VAL A 118 1.57 4.63 13.17
N TRP A 119 2.86 4.68 13.48
CA TRP A 119 3.41 5.52 14.53
C TRP A 119 4.30 6.61 13.92
N SER A 120 4.19 7.83 14.45
CA SER A 120 5.17 8.88 14.19
C SER A 120 6.50 8.59 14.90
N SER A 121 7.57 9.27 14.51
CA SER A 121 8.85 9.21 15.20
C SER A 121 8.77 9.70 16.67
N GLY A 122 7.75 10.47 17.02
CA GLY A 122 7.48 10.93 18.38
C GLY A 122 6.56 10.01 19.19
N GLY A 123 6.24 8.81 18.71
CA GLY A 123 5.45 7.83 19.46
C GLY A 123 3.94 8.06 19.46
N GLN A 124 3.43 8.94 18.59
CA GLN A 124 1.99 9.15 18.41
C GLN A 124 1.44 8.20 17.34
N ILE A 125 0.32 7.54 17.63
CA ILE A 125 -0.43 6.73 16.67
C ILE A 125 -1.14 7.68 15.68
N LEU A 126 -0.95 7.45 14.38
CA LEU A 126 -1.48 8.28 13.29
C LEU A 126 -2.63 7.61 12.54
N GLN A 127 -2.60 6.29 12.39
CA GLN A 127 -3.61 5.50 11.66
C GLN A 127 -3.64 4.05 12.14
#